data_AF-A0A5K1G172-F1
#
_entry.id   AF-A0A5K1G172-F1
#
_cell.length_a   1.000
_cell.length_b   1.000
_cell.length_c   1.000
_cell.angle_alpha   90.00
_cell.angle_beta   90.00
_cell.angle_gamma   90.00
#
_symmetry.space_group_name_H-M   'P 1'
#
loop_
_entity.id
_entity.type
_entity.pdbx_description
1 polymer ?
#
loop_
_entity_poly.entity_id
_entity_poly.type
_entity_poly.pdbx_seq_one_letter_code
_entity_poly.pdbx_strand_id
1 'polypeptide(L)' 'IDMAQFEKILRYIRSGIDHGATLEAGGERLGDKGYYIKPTIFSDVK' A
#
# COMPACT_ATOMS: atom_id res chain seq x y z
N ILE A 1 9.28 10.45 -8.10
CA ILE A 1 8.01 10.00 -7.47
C ILE A 1 7.17 11.23 -7.22
N ASP A 2 5.94 11.22 -7.72
CA ASP A 2 4.97 12.30 -7.61
C ASP A 2 3.69 11.80 -6.90
N MET A 3 2.71 12.68 -6.74
CA MET A 3 1.42 12.35 -6.13
C MET A 3 0.69 11.24 -6.88
N ALA A 4 0.76 11.22 -8.21
CA ALA A 4 0.08 10.22 -9.02
C ALA A 4 0.64 8.81 -8.76
N GLN A 5 1.97 8.66 -8.68
CA GLN A 5 2.59 7.39 -8.34
C GLN A 5 2.28 6.97 -6.90
N PHE A 6 2.26 7.92 -5.95
CA PHE A 6 1.92 7.66 -4.55
C PHE A 6 0.49 7.13 -4.41
N GLU A 7 -0.49 7.79 -5.02
CA GLU A 7 -1.89 7.35 -5.01
C GLU A 7 -2.08 6.01 -5.73
N LYS A 8 -1.34 5.79 -6.83
CA LYS A 8 -1.36 4.51 -7.56
C LYS A 8 -0.93 3.35 -6.66
N ILE A 9 0.13 3.52 -5.86
CA ILE A 9 0.58 2.46 -4.94
C ILE A 9 -0.47 2.22 -3.84
N LEU A 10 -1.04 3.27 -3.24
CA LEU A 10 -2.11 3.11 -2.25
C LEU A 10 -3.34 2.39 -2.84
N ARG A 11 -3.68 2.65 -4.09
CA ARG A 11 -4.74 1.93 -4.80
C ARG A 11 -4.41 0.46 -4.99
N TYR A 12 -3.16 0.10 -5.32
CA TYR A 12 -2.76 -1.30 -5.44
C TYR A 12 -2.79 -2.03 -4.11
N ILE A 13 -2.39 -1.38 -3.02
CA ILE A 13 -2.49 -1.95 -1.67
C ILE A 13 -3.95 -2.27 -1.35
N ARG A 14 -4.86 -1.31 -1.56
CA ARG A 14 -6.31 -1.53 -1.37
C ARG A 14 -6.83 -2.67 -2.24
N SER A 15 -6.43 -2.69 -3.51
CA SER A 15 -6.80 -3.78 -4.42
C SER A 15 -6.36 -5.14 -3.88
N GLY A 16 -5.16 -5.29 -3.32
CA GLY A 16 -4.71 -6.56 -2.72
C GLY A 16 -5.64 -7.04 -1.61
N ILE A 17 -6.06 -6.13 -0.73
CA ILE A 17 -7.02 -6.41 0.35
C ILE A 17 -8.39 -6.79 -0.22
N ASP A 18 -8.89 -6.03 -1.19
CA ASP A 18 -10.19 -6.27 -1.83
C ASP A 18 -10.24 -7.63 -2.56
N HIS A 19 -9.09 -8.13 -3.03
CA HIS A 19 -8.95 -9.45 -3.67
C HIS A 19 -8.68 -10.57 -2.66
N GLY A 20 -8.73 -10.28 -1.36
CA GLY A 20 -8.64 -11.27 -0.29
C GLY A 20 -7.23 -11.61 0.17
N ALA A 21 -6.21 -10.85 -0.23
CA ALA A 21 -4.87 -10.98 0.36
C ALA A 21 -4.87 -10.39 1.79
N THR A 22 -4.12 -11.03 2.67
CA THR A 22 -3.96 -10.59 4.06
C THR A 22 -2.83 -9.56 4.14
N LEU A 23 -3.13 -8.34 4.61
CA LEU A 23 -2.11 -7.30 4.85
C LEU A 23 -1.46 -7.54 6.22
N GLU A 24 -0.26 -8.11 6.22
CA GLU A 24 0.47 -8.46 7.45
C GLU A 24 1.17 -7.25 8.08
N ALA A 25 1.65 -6.32 7.26
CA ALA A 25 2.35 -5.14 7.74
C ALA A 25 2.26 -3.98 6.74
N GLY A 26 2.27 -2.75 7.27
CA GLY A 26 2.35 -1.52 6.49
C GLY A 26 1.06 -1.21 5.75
N GLY A 27 1.16 -0.95 4.44
CA GLY A 27 0.00 -0.63 3.60
C GLY A 27 -0.49 0.83 3.69
N GLU A 28 0.23 1.69 4.40
CA GLU A 28 -0.19 3.05 4.68
C GLU A 28 0.94 4.07 4.53
N ARG A 29 0.57 5.35 4.53
CA ARG A 29 1.50 6.47 4.48
C ARG A 29 2.38 6.51 5.74
N LEU A 30 3.66 6.82 5.55
CA LEU A 30 4.57 7.15 6.64
C LEU A 30 4.67 8.67 6.81
N GLY A 31 4.13 9.19 7.91
CA GLY A 31 4.16 10.62 8.23
C GLY A 31 3.20 11.47 7.40
N ASP A 32 3.35 12.80 7.50
CA ASP A 32 2.46 13.80 6.87
C ASP A 32 3.10 14.50 5.66
N LYS A 33 4.42 14.45 5.49
CA LYS A 33 5.15 15.10 4.39
C LYS A 33 5.78 14.11 3.42
N GLY A 34 5.87 14.51 2.14
CA GLY A 34 6.46 13.69 1.08
C GLY A 34 5.57 12.54 0.59
N TYR A 35 6.19 11.53 -0.03
CA TYR A 35 5.53 10.38 -0.65
C TYR A 35 6.10 9.06 -0.10
N TYR A 36 6.01 8.87 1.21
CA TYR A 36 6.54 7.70 1.90
C TYR A 36 5.41 6.72 2.26
N ILE A 37 5.64 5.44 1.98
CA ILE A 37 4.72 4.34 2.30
C ILE A 37 5.50 3.37 3.19
N LYS A 38 4.87 2.87 4.24
CA LYS A 38 5.47 1.86 5.12
C LYS A 38 5.77 0.59 4.30
N PRO A 39 6.86 -0.15 4.60
CA PRO A 39 7.12 -1.46 3.99
C PRO A 39 5.86 -2.32 4.10
N THR A 40 5.41 -2.84 2.96
CA THR A 40 4.10 -3.50 2.84
C THR A 40 4.30 -4.97 2.57
N ILE A 41 3.74 -5.83 3.43
CA ILE A 41 3.85 -7.29 3.33
C ILE A 41 2.43 -7.85 3.19
N PHE A 42 2.21 -8.61 2.12
CA PHE A 42 1.00 -9.39 1.92
C PHE A 42 1.30 -10.88 2.09
N SER A 43 0.36 -11.59 2.71
CA SER A 43 0.26 -13.05 2.73
C SER A 43 -1.06 -13.48 2.09
N ASP A 44 -1.28 -14.79 1.96
CA ASP A 44 -2.51 -15.38 1.38
C ASP A 44 -2.88 -14.87 -0.02
N VAL A 45 -1.87 -14.50 -0.83
CA VAL A 45 -2.06 -14.06 -2.21
C VAL A 45 -2.42 -15.27 -3.09
N LYS A 46 -3.46 -15.14 -3.92
CA LYS A 46 -3.95 -16.18 -4.83
C LYS A 46 -3.71 -15.81 -6.29
#